data_AF-A0A9D8ISA6-F1
#
_entry.id   AF-A0A9D8ISA6-F1
#
_cell.length_a   1.000
_cell.length_b   1.000
_cell.length_c   1.000
_cell.angle_alpha   90.00
_cell.angle_beta   90.00
_cell.angle_gamma   90.00
#
_symmetry.space_group_name_H-M   'P 1'
#
loop_
_entity.id
_entity.type
_entity.pdbx_description
1 polymer ?
#
loop_
_entity_poly.entity_id
_entity_poly.type
_entity_poly.pdbx_seq_one_letter_code
_entity_poly.pdbx_strand_id
1 'polypeptide(L)'
;MRPTRQSALLSAPLLLCAFASAAGNGNIVVIGDEWVLSNTAFGAIGNSAALLTLNAAALLDGNGTDIAIFSSHPRIGGSQSTEYRTTLGANGYSITVNPGAGYSLATMQQYDFVIVGGLLPGNQAPDAELLSQYVSSGGSVLLFSGTGLYGDAFGENAQWAPFLGDFGLTLSPEFFPGTNNVIVDTDATPHPLFTGVSKIFWGYGSEVGVADPSDPNTTLLSADFTPIPGYDHHSVIGIYQQIPSPGSLVLLATAGTFRRRRRN
;
A
#
# COMPACT_ATOMS: atom_id res chain seq x y z
N MET A 1 69.21 9.88 40.11
CA MET A 1 68.65 9.22 38.90
C MET A 1 67.14 9.23 39.01
N ARG A 2 66.46 10.09 38.23
CA ARG A 2 64.99 10.17 38.16
C ARG A 2 64.52 9.44 36.90
N PRO A 3 63.48 8.58 36.94
CA PRO A 3 62.88 8.06 35.73
C PRO A 3 61.78 9.01 35.24
N THR A 4 61.94 9.47 33.99
CA THR A 4 60.95 10.20 33.18
C THR A 4 59.83 9.24 32.80
N ARG A 5 58.60 9.51 33.22
CA ARG A 5 57.41 8.82 32.71
C ARG A 5 56.96 9.47 31.41
N GLN A 6 57.06 8.74 30.31
CA GLN A 6 56.40 9.08 29.04
C GLN A 6 54.90 8.81 29.18
N SER A 7 54.10 9.87 29.09
CA SER A 7 52.65 9.78 29.02
C SER A 7 52.24 9.44 27.60
N ALA A 8 51.81 8.20 27.36
CA ALA A 8 51.19 7.80 26.11
C ALA A 8 49.74 8.31 26.09
N LEU A 9 49.44 9.25 25.20
CA LEU A 9 48.08 9.66 24.85
C LEU A 9 47.42 8.52 24.07
N LEU A 10 46.53 7.77 24.72
CA LEU A 10 45.62 6.86 24.02
C LEU A 10 44.49 7.67 23.40
N SER A 11 44.56 7.86 22.08
CA SER A 11 43.44 8.33 21.27
C SER A 11 42.36 7.25 21.25
N ALA A 12 41.23 7.51 21.91
CA ALA A 12 40.03 6.67 21.80
C ALA A 12 39.33 6.95 20.46
N PRO A 13 39.04 5.94 19.63
CA PRO A 13 38.22 6.15 18.44
C PRO A 13 36.77 6.43 18.88
N LEU A 14 36.27 7.60 18.51
CA LEU A 14 34.85 7.93 18.61
C LEU A 14 34.10 7.04 17.63
N LEU A 15 33.49 5.96 18.12
CA LEU A 15 32.63 5.10 17.30
C LEU A 15 31.32 5.86 17.05
N LEU A 16 31.22 6.49 15.88
CA LEU A 16 29.97 7.06 15.40
C LEU A 16 29.04 5.88 15.06
N CYS A 17 28.16 5.51 15.98
CA CYS A 17 27.05 4.61 15.67
C CYS A 17 26.11 5.35 14.72
N ALA A 18 26.34 5.20 13.42
CA ALA A 18 25.30 5.46 12.44
C ALA A 18 24.16 4.49 12.76
N PHE A 19 23.06 5.03 13.27
CA PHE A 19 21.79 4.33 13.20
C PHE A 19 21.45 4.24 11.72
N ALA A 20 21.84 3.14 11.08
CA ALA A 20 21.14 2.73 9.88
C ALA A 20 19.69 2.51 10.32
N SER A 21 18.83 3.48 10.03
CA SER A 21 17.42 3.21 9.88
C SER A 21 17.34 1.95 9.00
N ALA A 22 16.77 0.87 9.52
CA ALA A 22 16.31 -0.17 8.61
C ALA A 22 15.38 0.55 7.64
N ALA A 23 15.76 0.64 6.37
CA ALA A 23 14.92 1.23 5.35
C ALA A 23 13.53 0.62 5.54
N GLY A 24 12.52 1.46 5.79
CA GLY A 24 11.16 0.97 6.00
C GLY A 24 10.74 0.18 4.77
N ASN A 25 10.12 -0.98 4.98
CA ASN A 25 9.58 -1.78 3.90
C ASN A 25 8.26 -1.13 3.49
N GLY A 26 8.27 -0.28 2.46
CA GLY A 26 7.04 0.31 1.93
C GLY A 26 6.13 -0.75 1.34
N ASN A 27 4.83 -0.64 1.60
CA ASN A 27 3.84 -1.60 1.13
C ASN A 27 2.90 -0.95 0.12
N ILE A 28 2.42 -1.72 -0.86
CA ILE A 28 1.42 -1.26 -1.81
C ILE A 28 0.24 -2.23 -1.78
N VAL A 29 -0.97 -1.69 -1.72
CA VAL A 29 -2.20 -2.41 -2.03
C VAL A 29 -2.85 -1.70 -3.20
N VAL A 30 -3.07 -2.43 -4.29
CA VAL A 30 -3.78 -1.96 -5.49
C VAL A 30 -5.14 -2.66 -5.52
N ILE A 31 -6.21 -1.89 -5.44
CA ILE A 31 -7.57 -2.38 -5.65
C ILE A 31 -7.96 -2.02 -7.08
N GLY A 32 -8.30 -3.04 -7.87
CA GLY A 32 -8.59 -2.92 -9.29
C GLY A 32 -9.80 -2.02 -9.64
N ASP A 33 -10.62 -1.71 -8.65
CA ASP A 33 -11.90 -1.03 -8.80
C ASP A 33 -12.18 -0.08 -7.63
N GLU A 34 -12.52 1.16 -7.92
CA GLU A 34 -12.80 2.21 -6.92
C GLU A 34 -14.20 2.12 -6.30
N TRP A 35 -15.06 1.22 -6.78
CA TRP A 35 -16.35 0.92 -6.16
C TRP A 35 -16.22 0.07 -4.90
N VAL A 36 -15.14 -0.70 -4.75
CA VAL A 36 -14.97 -1.75 -3.74
C VAL A 36 -15.15 -1.26 -2.31
N LEU A 37 -14.69 -0.04 -2.00
CA LEU A 37 -14.84 0.58 -0.68
C LEU A 37 -15.83 1.76 -0.67
N SER A 38 -16.57 1.98 -1.75
CA SER A 38 -17.55 3.07 -1.83
C SER A 38 -18.67 2.92 -0.81
N ASN A 39 -19.39 4.00 -0.51
CA ASN A 39 -20.60 3.96 0.31
C ASN A 39 -21.64 2.96 -0.24
N THR A 40 -21.68 2.78 -1.56
CA THR A 40 -22.56 1.78 -2.20
C THR A 40 -22.14 0.37 -1.81
N ALA A 41 -20.85 0.06 -1.80
CA ALA A 41 -20.34 -1.23 -1.34
C ALA A 41 -20.67 -1.47 0.13
N PHE A 42 -20.49 -0.47 1.00
CA PHE A 42 -20.89 -0.57 2.41
C PHE A 42 -22.39 -0.86 2.57
N GLY A 43 -23.25 -0.23 1.77
CA GLY A 43 -24.69 -0.54 1.76
C GLY A 43 -25.02 -1.94 1.23
N ALA A 44 -24.23 -2.45 0.28
CA ALA A 44 -24.51 -3.71 -0.42
C ALA A 44 -23.94 -4.95 0.28
N ILE A 45 -22.71 -4.89 0.78
CA ILE A 45 -21.97 -6.03 1.35
C ILE A 45 -21.56 -5.82 2.82
N GLY A 46 -21.90 -4.67 3.41
CA GLY A 46 -21.82 -4.39 4.85
C GLY A 46 -20.47 -4.74 5.45
N ASN A 47 -20.47 -5.74 6.34
CA ASN A 47 -19.30 -6.17 7.10
C ASN A 47 -18.10 -6.55 6.22
N SER A 48 -18.31 -7.08 5.00
CA SER A 48 -17.19 -7.42 4.12
C SER A 48 -16.42 -6.18 3.66
N ALA A 49 -17.12 -5.09 3.32
CA ALA A 49 -16.46 -3.82 2.95
C ALA A 49 -15.73 -3.20 4.16
N ALA A 50 -16.34 -3.27 5.34
CA ALA A 50 -15.73 -2.78 6.58
C ALA A 50 -14.44 -3.55 6.93
N LEU A 51 -14.48 -4.88 6.87
CA LEU A 51 -13.32 -5.72 7.13
C LEU A 51 -12.22 -5.51 6.09
N LEU A 52 -12.56 -5.43 4.80
CA LEU A 52 -11.58 -5.15 3.75
C LEU A 52 -10.89 -3.80 3.98
N THR A 53 -11.65 -2.77 4.37
CA THR A 53 -11.10 -1.45 4.74
C THR A 53 -10.09 -1.55 5.87
N LEU A 54 -10.44 -2.24 6.96
CA LEU A 54 -9.57 -2.36 8.13
C LEU A 54 -8.36 -3.26 7.87
N ASN A 55 -8.54 -4.36 7.16
CA ASN A 55 -7.43 -5.25 6.83
C ASN A 55 -6.43 -4.56 5.89
N ALA A 56 -6.90 -3.71 4.96
CA ALA A 56 -6.03 -2.91 4.09
C ALA A 56 -5.23 -1.90 4.90
N ALA A 57 -5.88 -1.16 5.80
CA ALA A 57 -5.20 -0.22 6.67
C ALA A 57 -4.16 -0.92 7.56
N ALA A 58 -4.51 -2.03 8.22
CA ALA A 58 -3.60 -2.80 9.06
C ALA A 58 -2.37 -3.36 8.32
N LEU A 59 -2.46 -3.50 6.99
CA LEU A 59 -1.34 -3.94 6.16
C LEU A 59 -0.40 -2.78 5.79
N LEU A 60 -0.94 -1.57 5.72
CA LEU A 60 -0.24 -0.37 5.25
C LEU A 60 0.27 0.49 6.41
N ASP A 61 -0.37 0.40 7.57
CA ASP A 61 -0.21 1.35 8.67
C ASP A 61 1.16 1.30 9.36
N GLY A 62 1.82 0.14 9.40
CA GLY A 62 3.25 -0.10 9.60
C GLY A 62 3.84 0.42 10.92
N ASN A 63 3.72 1.72 11.19
CA ASN A 63 4.24 2.45 12.34
C ASN A 63 3.28 3.53 12.91
N GLY A 64 2.10 3.73 12.35
CA GLY A 64 1.18 4.79 12.81
C GLY A 64 -0.22 4.71 12.21
N THR A 65 -0.99 5.78 12.30
CA THR A 65 -2.42 5.79 11.94
C THR A 65 -2.84 7.05 11.17
N ASP A 66 -1.89 7.85 10.69
CA ASP A 66 -2.14 9.09 9.95
C ASP A 66 -2.17 8.81 8.44
N ILE A 67 -3.29 9.16 7.79
CA ILE A 67 -3.60 8.85 6.40
C ILE A 67 -3.80 10.14 5.61
N ALA A 68 -3.15 10.26 4.46
CA ALA A 68 -3.50 11.28 3.46
C ALA A 68 -4.23 10.67 2.28
N ILE A 69 -5.29 11.32 1.82
CA ILE A 69 -6.00 10.94 0.59
C ILE A 69 -5.73 12.00 -0.46
N PHE A 70 -5.11 11.59 -1.57
CA PHE A 70 -4.84 12.45 -2.73
C PHE A 70 -5.71 12.01 -3.90
N SER A 71 -6.96 12.49 -3.92
CA SER A 71 -7.89 12.21 -5.00
C SER A 71 -9.06 13.18 -4.99
N SER A 72 -9.47 13.60 -6.18
CA SER A 72 -10.72 14.32 -6.41
C SER A 72 -11.91 13.40 -6.72
N HIS A 73 -11.66 12.09 -6.86
CA HIS A 73 -12.68 11.13 -7.29
C HIS A 73 -13.76 10.95 -6.19
N PRO A 74 -15.07 10.97 -6.52
CA PRO A 74 -16.14 10.91 -5.53
C PRO A 74 -16.08 9.70 -4.59
N ARG A 75 -15.66 8.53 -5.10
CA ARG A 75 -15.59 7.26 -4.35
C ARG A 75 -14.29 7.07 -3.54
N ILE A 76 -13.31 7.95 -3.76
CA ILE A 76 -12.00 7.91 -3.08
C ILE A 76 -11.90 9.11 -2.14
N GLY A 77 -11.75 10.33 -2.65
CA GLY A 77 -11.66 11.54 -1.82
C GLY A 77 -12.98 12.23 -1.50
N GLY A 78 -14.05 11.94 -2.25
CA GLY A 78 -15.28 12.74 -2.23
C GLY A 78 -16.41 12.27 -1.30
N SER A 79 -17.65 12.40 -1.78
CA SER A 79 -18.87 12.14 -1.00
C SER A 79 -19.26 10.67 -0.90
N GLN A 80 -18.73 9.81 -1.77
CA GLN A 80 -18.99 8.37 -1.82
C GLN A 80 -17.92 7.55 -1.08
N SER A 81 -17.03 8.20 -0.31
CA SER A 81 -16.00 7.57 0.52
C SER A 81 -16.21 7.76 2.02
N THR A 82 -17.35 8.30 2.44
CA THR A 82 -17.60 8.63 3.86
C THR A 82 -17.66 7.40 4.75
N GLU A 83 -18.17 6.26 4.27
CA GLU A 83 -18.32 5.05 5.08
C GLU A 83 -16.98 4.41 5.45
N TYR A 84 -16.09 4.20 4.46
CA TYR A 84 -14.77 3.63 4.76
C TYR A 84 -13.94 4.59 5.62
N ARG A 85 -14.03 5.92 5.39
CA ARG A 85 -13.35 6.91 6.24
C ARG A 85 -13.91 6.93 7.67
N THR A 86 -15.21 6.79 7.84
CA THR A 86 -15.84 6.69 9.16
C THR A 86 -15.40 5.41 9.87
N THR A 87 -15.33 4.30 9.12
CA THR A 87 -14.83 3.00 9.62
C THR A 87 -13.39 3.11 10.11
N LEU A 88 -12.51 3.72 9.32
CA LEU A 88 -11.12 3.99 9.70
C LEU A 88 -11.05 4.92 10.92
N GLY A 89 -11.77 6.04 10.92
CA GLY A 89 -11.80 6.99 12.04
C GLY A 89 -12.29 6.37 13.35
N ALA A 90 -13.31 5.51 13.29
CA ALA A 90 -13.80 4.77 14.46
C ALA A 90 -12.77 3.76 15.01
N ASN A 91 -11.77 3.38 14.22
CA ASN A 91 -10.69 2.47 14.60
C ASN A 91 -9.35 3.20 14.84
N GLY A 92 -9.39 4.52 15.06
CA GLY A 92 -8.24 5.30 15.52
C GLY A 92 -7.38 5.91 14.41
N TYR A 93 -7.76 5.77 13.14
CA TYR A 93 -7.06 6.42 12.04
C TYR A 93 -7.42 7.90 11.90
N SER A 94 -6.42 8.74 11.70
CA SER A 94 -6.59 10.15 11.37
C SER A 94 -6.53 10.32 9.86
N ILE A 95 -7.57 10.89 9.24
CA ILE A 95 -7.66 10.98 7.78
C ILE A 95 -7.67 12.44 7.35
N THR A 96 -6.69 12.82 6.54
CA THR A 96 -6.64 14.12 5.87
C THR A 96 -6.93 13.96 4.39
N VAL A 97 -8.04 14.51 3.94
CA VAL A 97 -8.42 14.50 2.52
C VAL A 97 -7.83 15.73 1.84
N ASN A 98 -7.06 15.51 0.78
CA ASN A 98 -6.47 16.53 -0.08
C ASN A 98 -5.71 17.58 0.74
N PRO A 99 -4.61 17.19 1.41
CA PRO A 99 -3.86 18.08 2.27
C PRO A 99 -3.39 19.31 1.48
N GLY A 100 -3.62 20.51 2.03
CA GLY A 100 -3.36 21.78 1.35
C GLY A 100 -1.89 22.05 1.00
N ALA A 101 -0.94 21.29 1.56
CA ALA A 101 0.47 21.32 1.20
C ALA A 101 0.77 20.73 -0.20
N GLY A 102 -0.24 20.15 -0.87
CA GLY A 102 -0.13 19.61 -2.22
C GLY A 102 0.52 18.23 -2.28
N TYR A 103 0.53 17.66 -3.48
CA TYR A 103 1.09 16.35 -3.77
C TYR A 103 2.61 16.46 -3.94
N SER A 104 3.35 16.09 -2.90
CA SER A 104 4.82 16.11 -2.89
C SER A 104 5.36 15.03 -1.95
N LEU A 105 6.60 14.60 -2.15
CA LEU A 105 7.26 13.63 -1.27
C LEU A 105 7.29 14.12 0.19
N ALA A 106 7.63 15.39 0.42
CA ALA A 106 7.68 15.99 1.75
C ALA A 106 6.30 16.04 2.44
N THR A 107 5.22 16.15 1.67
CA THR A 107 3.85 16.03 2.20
C THR A 107 3.55 14.58 2.55
N MET A 108 3.80 13.63 1.64
CA MET A 108 3.49 12.21 1.83
C MET A 108 4.24 11.61 3.02
N GLN A 109 5.49 12.02 3.26
CA GLN A 109 6.31 11.60 4.40
C GLN A 109 5.80 12.07 5.78
N GLN A 110 4.75 12.90 5.82
CA GLN A 110 4.07 13.26 7.08
C GLN A 110 2.97 12.27 7.47
N TYR A 111 2.68 11.29 6.62
CA TYR A 111 1.63 10.30 6.80
C TYR A 111 2.21 8.89 6.76
N ASP A 112 1.59 7.98 7.49
CA ASP A 112 2.01 6.58 7.56
C ASP A 112 1.70 5.84 6.26
N PHE A 113 0.56 6.16 5.65
CA PHE A 113 0.28 5.76 4.29
C PHE A 113 -0.58 6.78 3.55
N VAL A 114 -0.57 6.69 2.22
CA VAL A 114 -1.35 7.56 1.35
C VAL A 114 -2.34 6.73 0.53
N ILE A 115 -3.51 7.30 0.28
CA ILE A 115 -4.54 6.75 -0.61
C ILE A 115 -4.54 7.59 -1.88
N VAL A 116 -4.39 6.93 -3.03
CA VAL A 116 -4.39 7.54 -4.35
C VAL A 116 -5.36 6.82 -5.29
N GLY A 117 -5.76 7.51 -6.35
CA GLY A 117 -6.57 6.93 -7.42
C GLY A 117 -7.27 8.01 -8.21
N GLY A 118 -7.35 7.85 -9.53
CA GLY A 118 -7.84 8.89 -10.41
C GLY A 118 -7.01 10.17 -10.33
N LEU A 119 -7.62 11.32 -10.65
CA LEU A 119 -6.94 12.62 -10.66
C LEU A 119 -6.84 13.24 -9.26
N LEU A 120 -5.73 13.94 -9.02
CA LEU A 120 -5.52 14.82 -7.88
C LEU A 120 -6.50 16.02 -7.91
N PRO A 121 -6.66 16.74 -6.79
CA PRO A 121 -7.33 18.04 -6.77
C PRO A 121 -6.83 18.97 -7.88
N GLY A 122 -7.76 19.63 -8.59
CA GLY A 122 -7.41 20.46 -9.74
C GLY A 122 -7.19 19.71 -11.05
N ASN A 123 -7.69 18.46 -11.15
CA ASN A 123 -7.66 17.62 -12.34
C ASN A 123 -6.25 17.34 -12.86
N GLN A 124 -5.30 17.14 -11.95
CA GLN A 124 -3.92 16.81 -12.29
C GLN A 124 -3.67 15.31 -12.18
N ALA A 125 -2.92 14.76 -13.12
CA ALA A 125 -2.41 13.40 -12.99
C ALA A 125 -1.38 13.34 -11.85
N PRO A 126 -1.43 12.31 -10.98
CA PRO A 126 -0.38 12.08 -10.00
C PRO A 126 0.98 11.86 -10.66
N ASP A 127 2.05 12.36 -10.05
CA ASP A 127 3.41 12.00 -10.45
C ASP A 127 3.73 10.60 -9.90
N ALA A 128 3.93 9.65 -10.81
CA ALA A 128 4.23 8.25 -10.50
C ALA A 128 5.61 8.10 -9.85
N GLU A 129 6.60 8.91 -10.25
CA GLU A 129 7.96 8.84 -9.71
C GLU A 129 7.98 9.23 -8.22
N LEU A 130 7.16 10.21 -7.83
CA LEU A 130 7.01 10.60 -6.43
C LEU A 130 6.45 9.47 -5.56
N LEU A 131 5.53 8.64 -6.08
CA LEU A 131 5.04 7.46 -5.34
C LEU A 131 6.12 6.40 -5.21
N SER A 132 6.86 6.12 -6.28
CA SER A 132 7.99 5.18 -6.24
C SER A 132 9.04 5.61 -5.21
N GLN A 133 9.37 6.91 -5.17
CA GLN A 133 10.27 7.47 -4.17
C GLN A 133 9.71 7.35 -2.74
N TYR A 134 8.42 7.64 -2.55
CA TYR A 134 7.76 7.52 -1.25
C TYR A 134 7.78 6.07 -0.73
N VAL A 135 7.38 5.10 -1.55
CA VAL A 135 7.41 3.67 -1.19
C VAL A 135 8.82 3.18 -0.95
N SER A 136 9.78 3.55 -1.81
CA SER A 136 11.20 3.21 -1.64
C SER A 136 11.81 3.82 -0.37
N SER A 137 11.21 4.89 0.17
CA SER A 137 11.60 5.49 1.45
C SER A 137 10.88 4.88 2.67
N GLY A 138 10.05 3.87 2.46
CA GLY A 138 9.31 3.14 3.49
C GLY A 138 7.86 3.59 3.71
N GLY A 139 7.34 4.47 2.84
CA GLY A 139 5.93 4.84 2.84
C GLY A 139 5.03 3.74 2.25
N SER A 140 3.76 3.74 2.62
CA SER A 140 2.78 2.77 2.14
C SER A 140 1.71 3.42 1.27
N VAL A 141 1.19 2.71 0.26
CA VAL A 141 0.21 3.24 -0.70
C VAL A 141 -0.98 2.30 -0.84
N LEU A 142 -2.19 2.85 -0.69
CA LEU A 142 -3.42 2.25 -1.19
C LEU A 142 -3.81 2.92 -2.50
N LEU A 143 -3.76 2.19 -3.61
CA LEU A 143 -4.13 2.67 -4.94
C LEU A 143 -5.46 2.07 -5.37
N PHE A 144 -6.39 2.92 -5.81
CA PHE A 144 -7.60 2.50 -6.51
C PHE A 144 -7.46 2.79 -8.02
N SER A 145 -7.70 1.78 -8.85
CA SER A 145 -7.96 1.94 -10.29
C SER A 145 -9.45 1.82 -10.61
N GLY A 146 -9.83 1.67 -11.88
CA GLY A 146 -11.22 1.60 -12.32
C GLY A 146 -11.88 2.97 -12.49
N THR A 147 -11.14 4.07 -12.30
CA THR A 147 -11.76 5.38 -12.08
C THR A 147 -12.37 6.00 -13.33
N GLY A 148 -11.95 5.56 -14.51
CA GLY A 148 -12.35 6.13 -15.79
C GLY A 148 -11.89 7.57 -16.04
N LEU A 149 -11.10 8.17 -15.15
CA LEU A 149 -10.70 9.58 -15.25
C LEU A 149 -9.56 9.84 -16.26
N TYR A 150 -8.97 8.79 -16.82
CA TYR A 150 -7.89 8.85 -17.81
C TYR A 150 -8.38 8.57 -19.24
N GLY A 151 -9.71 8.66 -19.46
CA GLY A 151 -10.36 8.39 -20.74
C GLY A 151 -10.86 6.96 -20.86
N ASP A 152 -9.96 5.99 -20.70
CA ASP A 152 -10.25 4.56 -20.74
C ASP A 152 -9.26 3.75 -19.86
N ALA A 153 -9.42 2.43 -19.85
CA ALA A 153 -8.55 1.52 -19.11
C ALA A 153 -7.10 1.54 -19.62
N PHE A 154 -6.89 1.79 -20.92
CA PHE A 154 -5.57 1.90 -21.50
C PHE A 154 -4.85 3.16 -20.99
N GLY A 155 -5.55 4.29 -20.95
CA GLY A 155 -5.05 5.53 -20.38
C GLY A 155 -4.75 5.42 -18.88
N GLU A 156 -5.62 4.74 -18.11
CA GLU A 156 -5.39 4.51 -16.69
C GLU A 156 -4.22 3.55 -16.44
N ASN A 157 -4.11 2.47 -17.21
CA ASN A 157 -2.95 1.59 -17.19
C ASN A 157 -1.67 2.37 -17.49
N ALA A 158 -1.65 3.18 -18.56
CA ALA A 158 -0.48 3.96 -18.94
C ALA A 158 -0.05 4.97 -17.85
N GLN A 159 -1.00 5.55 -17.13
CA GLN A 159 -0.73 6.44 -16.01
C GLN A 159 -0.06 5.72 -14.83
N TRP A 160 -0.55 4.53 -14.47
CA TRP A 160 -0.06 3.81 -13.29
C TRP A 160 1.10 2.87 -13.57
N ALA A 161 1.31 2.47 -14.83
CA ALA A 161 2.35 1.51 -15.22
C ALA A 161 3.76 1.88 -14.75
N PRO A 162 4.22 3.15 -14.80
CA PRO A 162 5.55 3.49 -14.28
C PRO A 162 5.69 3.19 -12.78
N PHE A 163 4.70 3.55 -11.97
CA PHE A 163 4.71 3.28 -10.53
C PHE A 163 4.57 1.78 -10.24
N LEU A 164 3.56 1.12 -10.81
CA LEU A 164 3.29 -0.28 -10.51
C LEU A 164 4.41 -1.21 -11.01
N GLY A 165 5.01 -0.88 -12.16
CA GLY A 165 6.11 -1.62 -12.76
C GLY A 165 7.36 -1.65 -11.89
N ASP A 166 7.66 -0.58 -11.14
CA ASP A 166 8.79 -0.54 -10.19
C ASP A 166 8.66 -1.58 -9.08
N PHE A 167 7.43 -2.05 -8.79
CA PHE A 167 7.10 -2.99 -7.72
C PHE A 167 6.53 -4.32 -8.24
N GLY A 168 6.70 -4.61 -9.52
CA GLY A 168 6.30 -5.88 -10.12
C GLY A 168 4.77 -6.07 -10.22
N LEU A 169 3.98 -5.02 -10.05
CA LEU A 169 2.53 -5.03 -10.20
C LEU A 169 2.12 -4.50 -11.58
N THR A 170 0.96 -4.89 -12.07
CA THR A 170 0.39 -4.41 -13.33
C THR A 170 -1.11 -4.19 -13.20
N LEU A 171 -1.69 -3.42 -14.13
CA LEU A 171 -3.14 -3.32 -14.33
C LEU A 171 -3.48 -3.77 -15.74
N SER A 172 -4.64 -4.39 -15.92
CA SER A 172 -5.16 -4.68 -17.25
C SER A 172 -5.43 -3.38 -18.02
N PRO A 173 -5.05 -3.29 -19.31
CA PRO A 173 -5.42 -2.17 -20.18
C PRO A 173 -6.89 -2.24 -20.62
N GLU A 174 -7.68 -3.15 -20.07
CA GLU A 174 -9.10 -3.32 -20.32
C GLU A 174 -9.88 -3.25 -19.00
N PHE A 175 -11.00 -2.53 -19.02
CA PHE A 175 -11.97 -2.58 -17.94
C PHE A 175 -12.77 -3.88 -18.03
N PHE A 176 -13.23 -4.35 -16.88
CA PHE A 176 -14.17 -5.45 -16.80
C PHE A 176 -15.39 -5.18 -17.70
N PRO A 177 -15.68 -6.04 -18.71
CA PRO A 177 -16.68 -5.74 -19.74
C PRO A 177 -18.15 -5.84 -19.29
N GLY A 178 -18.40 -5.96 -17.98
CA GLY A 178 -19.74 -5.97 -17.40
C GLY A 178 -20.48 -4.63 -17.60
N THR A 179 -21.81 -4.66 -17.59
CA THR A 179 -22.64 -3.45 -17.76
C THR A 179 -23.21 -2.91 -16.46
N ASN A 180 -23.02 -3.60 -15.34
CA ASN A 180 -23.55 -3.25 -14.02
C ASN A 180 -22.53 -3.58 -12.93
N ASN A 181 -22.72 -2.94 -11.78
CA ASN A 181 -22.05 -3.37 -10.55
C ASN A 181 -22.56 -4.74 -10.12
N VAL A 182 -21.66 -5.57 -9.60
CA VAL A 182 -21.90 -6.95 -9.18
C VAL A 182 -21.36 -7.17 -7.77
N ILE A 183 -21.89 -8.20 -7.11
CA ILE A 183 -21.35 -8.72 -5.86
C ILE A 183 -20.80 -10.10 -6.16
N VAL A 184 -19.50 -10.28 -5.90
CA VAL A 184 -18.77 -11.52 -6.14
C VAL A 184 -18.23 -12.06 -4.83
N ASP A 185 -18.07 -13.38 -4.75
CA ASP A 185 -17.46 -14.02 -3.59
C ASP A 185 -15.94 -13.91 -3.70
N THR A 186 -15.27 -13.69 -2.57
CA THR A 186 -13.79 -13.74 -2.54
C THR A 186 -13.32 -15.18 -2.63
N ASP A 187 -12.19 -15.39 -3.30
CA ASP A 187 -11.57 -16.71 -3.32
C ASP A 187 -11.01 -17.07 -1.94
N ALA A 188 -10.91 -18.37 -1.66
CA ALA A 188 -10.39 -18.90 -0.40
C ALA A 188 -8.87 -18.75 -0.24
N THR A 189 -8.26 -17.72 -0.84
CA THR A 189 -6.83 -17.42 -0.76
C THR A 189 -6.50 -16.96 0.67
N PRO A 190 -5.67 -17.70 1.43
CA PRO A 190 -5.35 -17.34 2.80
C PRO A 190 -4.43 -16.12 2.82
N HIS A 191 -5.00 -14.94 2.98
CA HIS A 191 -4.27 -13.68 3.10
C HIS A 191 -4.92 -12.76 4.15
N PRO A 192 -4.14 -12.04 4.99
CA PRO A 192 -4.68 -11.14 6.01
C PRO A 192 -5.75 -10.18 5.47
N LEU A 193 -5.56 -9.66 4.26
CA LEU A 193 -6.50 -8.76 3.59
C LEU A 193 -7.92 -9.35 3.43
N PHE A 194 -8.05 -10.66 3.21
CA PHE A 194 -9.34 -11.34 3.05
C PHE A 194 -9.85 -12.02 4.33
N THR A 195 -9.22 -11.77 5.48
CA THR A 195 -9.68 -12.35 6.75
C THR A 195 -11.09 -11.86 7.07
N GLY A 196 -12.07 -12.76 7.02
CA GLY A 196 -13.49 -12.48 7.25
C GLY A 196 -14.19 -11.72 6.12
N VAL A 197 -13.50 -11.42 5.02
CA VAL A 197 -14.07 -10.78 3.82
C VAL A 197 -14.54 -11.89 2.89
N SER A 198 -15.85 -12.11 2.81
CA SER A 198 -16.42 -13.17 1.95
C SER A 198 -16.91 -12.65 0.61
N LYS A 199 -17.07 -11.33 0.45
CA LYS A 199 -17.68 -10.70 -0.74
C LYS A 199 -16.97 -9.41 -1.09
N ILE A 200 -16.94 -9.11 -2.39
CA ILE A 200 -16.50 -7.82 -2.94
C ILE A 200 -17.62 -7.25 -3.79
N PHE A 201 -17.79 -5.93 -3.70
CA PHE A 201 -18.64 -5.17 -4.61
C PHE A 201 -17.76 -4.64 -5.74
N TRP A 202 -18.06 -5.03 -6.97
CA TRP A 202 -17.24 -4.73 -8.15
C TRP A 202 -18.08 -3.98 -9.18
N GLY A 203 -17.50 -3.01 -9.86
CA GLY A 203 -18.08 -2.23 -10.94
C GLY A 203 -17.42 -2.54 -12.28
N TYR A 204 -16.69 -1.57 -12.80
CA TYR A 204 -16.03 -1.60 -14.11
C TYR A 204 -14.50 -1.58 -13.99
N GLY A 205 -13.95 -2.09 -12.88
CA GLY A 205 -12.52 -2.04 -12.60
C GLY A 205 -11.65 -2.80 -13.59
N SER A 206 -10.35 -2.63 -13.42
CA SER A 206 -9.32 -3.36 -14.15
C SER A 206 -8.80 -4.52 -13.32
N GLU A 207 -8.52 -5.65 -13.97
CA GLU A 207 -7.81 -6.76 -13.33
C GLU A 207 -6.41 -6.32 -12.91
N VAL A 208 -5.98 -6.72 -11.71
CA VAL A 208 -4.63 -6.46 -11.20
C VAL A 208 -3.75 -7.65 -11.50
N GLY A 209 -2.56 -7.43 -12.04
CA GLY A 209 -1.61 -8.48 -12.39
C GLY A 209 -0.26 -8.33 -11.68
N VAL A 210 0.60 -9.31 -11.91
CA VAL A 210 2.02 -9.27 -11.52
C VAL A 210 2.88 -9.48 -12.75
N ALA A 211 4.04 -8.82 -12.79
CA ALA A 211 5.00 -8.95 -13.87
C ALA A 211 5.74 -10.30 -13.82
N ASP A 212 6.05 -10.76 -12.60
CA ASP A 212 6.67 -12.07 -12.34
C ASP A 212 5.86 -12.81 -11.26
N PRO A 213 5.08 -13.85 -11.63
CA PRO A 213 4.33 -14.67 -10.68
C PRO A 213 5.18 -15.40 -9.64
N SER A 214 6.51 -15.43 -9.82
CA SER A 214 7.45 -16.02 -8.86
C SER A 214 8.07 -15.01 -7.90
N ASP A 215 7.81 -13.71 -8.06
CA ASP A 215 8.31 -12.68 -7.14
C ASP A 215 7.65 -12.84 -5.76
N PRO A 216 8.43 -13.20 -4.71
CA PRO A 216 7.89 -13.42 -3.38
C PRO A 216 7.35 -12.14 -2.72
N ASN A 217 7.65 -10.96 -3.27
CA ASN A 217 7.16 -9.69 -2.73
C ASN A 217 5.80 -9.30 -3.29
N THR A 218 5.29 -9.99 -4.32
CA THR A 218 3.99 -9.71 -4.90
C THR A 218 2.97 -10.79 -4.57
N THR A 219 1.72 -10.39 -4.38
CA THR A 219 0.60 -11.33 -4.16
C THR A 219 -0.65 -10.80 -4.84
N LEU A 220 -1.35 -11.69 -5.54
CA LEU A 220 -2.67 -11.42 -6.11
C LEU A 220 -3.75 -12.08 -5.26
N LEU A 221 -4.83 -11.35 -5.04
CA LEU A 221 -6.05 -11.88 -4.45
C LEU A 221 -7.17 -11.80 -5.49
N SER A 222 -7.92 -12.88 -5.59
CA SER A 222 -8.91 -13.10 -6.64
C SER A 222 -10.32 -13.24 -6.08
N ALA A 223 -11.30 -13.03 -6.93
CA ALA A 223 -12.71 -13.23 -6.62
C ALA A 223 -13.38 -14.06 -7.72
N ASP A 224 -14.46 -14.74 -7.34
CA ASP A 224 -15.24 -15.64 -8.19
C ASP A 224 -16.31 -14.85 -8.96
N PHE A 225 -16.07 -14.63 -10.27
CA PHE A 225 -17.06 -14.04 -11.18
C PHE A 225 -17.81 -15.11 -11.98
N THR A 226 -17.63 -16.41 -11.73
CA THR A 226 -18.35 -17.50 -12.43
C THR A 226 -19.88 -17.43 -12.33
N PRO A 227 -20.51 -16.78 -11.32
CA PRO A 227 -21.95 -16.53 -11.35
C PRO A 227 -22.39 -15.60 -12.49
N ILE A 228 -21.48 -14.87 -13.12
CA ILE A 228 -21.74 -13.99 -14.27
C ILE A 228 -21.40 -14.78 -15.54
N PRO A 229 -22.37 -15.00 -16.45
CA PRO A 229 -22.13 -15.81 -17.65
C PRO A 229 -20.96 -15.28 -18.49
N GLY A 230 -19.98 -16.15 -18.74
CA GLY A 230 -18.80 -15.84 -19.58
C GLY A 230 -17.60 -15.28 -18.82
N TYR A 231 -17.64 -15.28 -17.49
CA TYR A 231 -16.53 -14.83 -16.63
C TYR A 231 -16.04 -15.98 -15.75
N ASP A 232 -14.77 -15.91 -15.36
CA ASP A 232 -14.09 -16.88 -14.49
C ASP A 232 -13.60 -16.16 -13.21
N HIS A 233 -12.60 -16.70 -12.52
CA HIS A 233 -11.97 -15.99 -11.41
C HIS A 233 -11.07 -14.86 -11.93
N HIS A 234 -11.12 -13.70 -11.30
CA HIS A 234 -10.32 -12.54 -11.69
C HIS A 234 -9.53 -11.99 -10.50
N SER A 235 -8.33 -11.50 -10.77
CA SER A 235 -7.47 -10.86 -9.77
C SER A 235 -7.95 -9.43 -9.48
N VAL A 236 -8.50 -9.23 -8.29
CA VAL A 236 -9.17 -7.97 -7.90
C VAL A 236 -8.27 -7.06 -7.09
N ILE A 237 -7.26 -7.63 -6.43
CA ILE A 237 -6.30 -6.88 -5.60
C ILE A 237 -4.89 -7.39 -5.85
N GLY A 238 -3.95 -6.47 -6.05
CA GLY A 238 -2.52 -6.75 -6.08
C GLY A 238 -1.83 -6.13 -4.87
N ILE A 239 -0.81 -6.81 -4.37
CA ILE A 239 -0.12 -6.45 -3.14
C ILE A 239 1.37 -6.52 -3.41
N TYR A 240 2.10 -5.47 -3.03
CA TYR A 240 3.55 -5.50 -2.89
C TYR A 240 3.91 -5.34 -1.41
N GLN A 241 4.70 -6.26 -0.89
CA GLN A 241 5.28 -6.18 0.45
C GLN A 241 6.70 -6.72 0.39
N GLN A 242 7.68 -5.89 0.76
CA GLN A 242 9.05 -6.34 0.81
C GLN A 242 9.24 -7.33 1.97
N ILE A 243 9.43 -8.60 1.64
CA ILE A 243 9.72 -9.63 2.65
C ILE A 243 11.22 -9.57 2.95
N PRO A 244 11.64 -9.35 4.22
CA PRO A 244 13.06 -9.33 4.56
C PRO A 244 13.73 -10.63 4.10
N SER A 245 14.80 -10.51 3.30
CA SER A 245 15.54 -11.70 2.87
C SER A 245 16.02 -12.50 4.09
N PRO A 246 16.09 -13.84 4.02
CA PRO A 246 16.61 -14.65 5.12
C PRO A 246 18.00 -14.21 5.61
N GLY A 247 18.83 -13.65 4.71
CA GLY A 247 20.15 -13.09 5.06
C GLY A 247 20.09 -11.81 5.91
N SER A 248 19.08 -10.98 5.69
CA SER A 248 18.85 -9.76 6.49
C SER A 248 18.46 -10.09 7.94
N LEU A 249 17.74 -11.20 8.15
CA LEU A 249 17.39 -11.70 9.49
C LEU A 249 18.60 -12.24 10.26
N VAL A 250 19.56 -12.87 9.56
CA VAL A 250 20.80 -13.37 10.16
C VAL A 250 21.71 -12.22 10.64
N LEU A 251 21.81 -11.13 9.88
CA LEU A 251 22.62 -9.98 10.28
C LEU A 251 22.09 -9.32 11.57
N LEU A 252 20.76 -9.21 11.69
CA LEU A 252 20.09 -8.71 12.89
C LEU A 252 20.34 -9.61 14.12
N ALA A 253 20.34 -10.93 13.93
CA ALA A 253 20.64 -11.90 14.99
C ALA A 253 22.10 -11.87 15.45
N THR A 254 23.05 -11.60 14.54
CA THR A 254 24.48 -11.48 14.90
C THR A 254 24.83 -10.18 15.62
N ALA A 255 24.13 -9.08 15.36
CA ALA A 255 24.31 -7.83 16.10
C ALA A 255 23.83 -7.94 17.56
N GLY A 256 22.80 -8.76 17.83
CA GLY A 256 22.26 -8.99 19.17
C GLY A 256 23.15 -9.85 20.09
N THR A 257 24.09 -10.62 19.54
CA THR A 257 24.90 -11.59 20.31
C THR A 257 26.24 -11.04 20.82
N PHE A 258 26.69 -9.85 20.40
CA PHE A 258 27.96 -9.27 20.85
C PHE A 258 27.90 -8.46 22.16
N ARG A 259 26.76 -8.44 22.86
CA ARG A 259 26.58 -7.58 24.06
C ARG A 259 26.39 -8.35 25.38
N ARG A 260 27.37 -9.17 25.81
CA ARG A 260 27.68 -9.56 27.22
C ARG A 260 28.73 -10.68 27.21
N ARG A 261 29.83 -10.70 27.98
CA ARG A 261 30.10 -10.26 29.35
C ARG A 261 31.56 -9.79 29.46
N ARG A 262 31.79 -8.59 29.99
CA ARG A 262 32.90 -8.36 30.93
C ARG A 262 32.28 -8.26 32.32
N ARG A 263 32.58 -9.22 33.18
CA ARG A 263 32.41 -9.11 34.63
C ARG A 263 33.80 -9.29 35.24
N ASN A 264 34.05 -8.43 36.23
CA ASN A 264 35.27 -8.25 37.00
C ASN A 264 35.83 -9.54 37.58
#